data_AF-X1KK56-F1
#
_entry.id   AF-X1KK56-F1
#
_cell.length_a   1.000
_cell.length_b   1.000
_cell.length_c   1.000
_cell.angle_alpha   90.00
_cell.angle_beta   90.00
_cell.angle_gamma   90.00
#
_symmetry.space_group_name_H-M   'P 1'
#
loop_
_entity.id
_entity.type
_entity.pdbx_description
1 polymer ?
#
loop_
_entity_poly.entity_id
_entity_poly.type
_entity_poly.pdbx_seq_one_letter_code
_entity_poly.pdbx_strand_id
1 'polypeptide(L)'
;MIFFVIPNLSGVLIETNQELPAVTKIVIGLSAFLRQWGWLIILGIVILILAGFRYYQTKKGKKFFDKTFLKLPVIGPFLKMINLARFAENLSTLISGGLPIASALQTVGEIIGNISYKEVIFEARDKVRKGEPISSVLARAPEVFPPVF
;
A
#
# COMPACT_ATOMS: atom_id res chain seq x y z
N MET A 1 7.60 -17.08 31.21
CA MET A 1 7.11 -18.01 32.24
C MET A 1 5.93 -18.89 31.81
N ILE A 2 5.27 -18.65 30.65
CA ILE A 2 4.25 -19.57 30.08
C ILE A 2 4.89 -20.82 29.41
N PHE A 3 6.19 -20.77 29.09
CA PHE A 3 6.93 -21.83 28.39
C PHE A 3 7.41 -23.01 29.25
N PHE A 4 7.07 -23.07 30.54
CA PHE A 4 7.63 -24.06 31.47
C PHE A 4 6.61 -24.85 32.30
N VAL A 5 5.31 -24.55 32.20
CA VAL A 5 4.29 -25.12 33.11
C VAL A 5 3.54 -26.31 32.50
N ILE A 6 3.49 -26.41 31.17
CA ILE A 6 2.86 -27.53 30.45
C ILE A 6 3.53 -28.92 30.69
N PRO A 7 4.84 -29.06 30.97
CA PRO A 7 5.48 -30.38 31.07
C PRO A 7 5.05 -31.25 32.27
N ASN A 8 4.45 -30.68 33.31
CA ASN A 8 4.14 -31.43 34.54
C ASN A 8 2.71 -32.01 34.59
N LEU A 9 1.83 -31.64 33.66
CA LEU A 9 0.48 -32.25 33.56
C LEU A 9 0.47 -33.51 32.69
N SER A 10 1.47 -33.69 31.82
CA SER A 10 1.60 -34.90 31.00
C SER A 10 2.02 -36.14 31.78
N GLY A 11 2.59 -36.00 32.99
CA GLY A 11 2.97 -37.15 33.83
C GLY A 11 1.78 -37.85 34.47
N VAL A 12 0.73 -37.11 34.86
CA VAL A 12 -0.44 -37.66 35.56
C VAL A 12 -1.50 -38.23 34.60
N LEU A 13 -1.55 -37.72 33.35
CA LEU A 13 -2.52 -38.17 32.34
C LEU A 13 -2.13 -39.47 31.61
N ILE A 14 -0.89 -39.95 31.76
CA ILE A 14 -0.40 -41.20 31.14
C ILE A 14 -0.78 -42.44 31.97
N GLU A 15 -1.03 -42.29 33.28
CA GLU A 15 -1.42 -43.41 34.16
C GLU A 15 -2.89 -43.84 33.98
N THR A 16 -3.74 -43.03 33.35
CA THR A 16 -5.19 -43.29 33.22
C THR A 16 -5.61 -43.89 31.87
N ASN A 17 -4.68 -44.45 31.09
CA ASN A 17 -4.93 -45.29 29.91
C ASN A 17 -6.10 -44.83 28.98
N GLN A 18 -6.28 -43.51 28.80
CA GLN A 18 -7.22 -42.94 27.85
C GLN A 18 -6.45 -42.20 26.77
N GLU A 19 -6.76 -42.55 25.52
CA GLU A 19 -6.16 -41.94 24.35
C GLU A 19 -6.37 -40.44 24.35
N LEU A 20 -5.28 -39.69 24.23
CA LEU A 20 -5.31 -38.23 24.10
C LEU A 20 -6.35 -37.82 23.03
N PRO A 21 -7.36 -37.00 23.38
CA PRO A 21 -8.37 -36.54 22.45
C PRO A 21 -7.72 -35.94 21.19
N ALA A 22 -8.30 -36.21 20.02
CA ALA A 22 -7.72 -35.79 18.72
C ALA A 22 -7.35 -34.30 18.67
N VAL A 23 -8.13 -33.46 19.35
CA VAL A 23 -7.90 -32.01 19.48
C VAL A 23 -6.56 -31.71 20.19
N THR A 24 -6.21 -32.45 21.25
CA THR A 24 -4.97 -32.25 22.00
C THR A 24 -3.74 -32.66 21.18
N LYS A 25 -3.84 -33.71 20.36
CA LYS A 25 -2.78 -34.11 19.42
C LYS A 25 -2.52 -33.04 18.35
N ILE A 26 -3.59 -32.38 17.86
CA ILE A 26 -3.48 -31.26 16.91
C ILE A 26 -2.81 -30.04 17.57
N VAL A 27 -3.18 -29.70 18.81
CA VAL A 27 -2.58 -28.57 19.54
C VAL A 27 -1.10 -28.80 19.83
N ILE A 28 -0.73 -30.01 20.28
CA ILE A 28 0.67 -30.38 20.52
C ILE A 28 1.46 -30.40 19.20
N GLY A 29 0.86 -30.92 18.12
CA GLY A 29 1.45 -30.91 16.79
C GLY A 29 1.70 -29.50 16.25
N LEU A 30 0.74 -28.59 16.42
CA LEU A 30 0.87 -27.18 16.03
C LEU A 30 1.94 -26.47 16.87
N SER A 31 1.99 -26.75 18.17
CA SER A 31 3.02 -26.22 19.06
C SER A 31 4.42 -26.74 18.70
N ALA A 32 4.55 -28.03 18.37
CA ALA A 32 5.81 -28.62 17.94
C ALA A 32 6.26 -28.05 16.58
N PHE A 33 5.32 -27.86 15.64
CA PHE A 33 5.56 -27.21 14.35
C PHE A 33 6.03 -25.76 14.53
N LEU A 34 5.36 -24.97 15.36
CA LEU A 34 5.78 -23.59 15.66
C LEU A 34 7.13 -23.53 16.39
N ARG A 35 7.45 -24.50 17.24
CA ARG A 35 8.75 -24.56 17.95
C ARG A 35 9.91 -25.01 17.06
N GLN A 36 9.66 -25.93 16.13
CA GLN A 36 10.68 -26.50 15.23
C GLN A 36 10.87 -25.67 13.94
N TRP A 37 9.79 -25.09 13.40
CA TRP A 37 9.78 -24.31 12.14
C TRP A 37 9.54 -22.82 12.35
N GLY A 38 9.38 -22.33 13.59
CA GLY A 38 9.12 -20.91 13.87
C GLY A 38 10.19 -19.97 13.31
N TRP A 39 11.47 -20.39 13.33
CA TRP A 39 12.55 -19.63 12.72
C TRP A 39 12.44 -19.57 11.18
N LEU A 40 11.95 -20.62 10.52
CA LEU A 40 11.67 -20.63 9.07
C LEU A 40 10.46 -19.77 8.71
N ILE A 41 9.44 -19.70 9.56
CA ILE A 41 8.32 -18.77 9.38
C ILE A 41 8.80 -17.33 9.47
N ILE A 42 9.62 -16.99 10.46
CA ILE A 42 10.22 -15.66 10.60
C ILE A 42 11.11 -15.36 9.39
N LEU A 43 11.96 -16.30 8.97
CA LEU A 43 12.83 -16.13 7.79
C LEU A 43 12.00 -15.94 6.51
N GLY A 44 10.92 -16.70 6.33
CA GLY A 44 9.98 -16.56 5.22
C GLY A 44 9.26 -15.22 5.21
N ILE A 45 8.80 -14.74 6.37
CA ILE A 45 8.20 -13.41 6.53
C ILE A 45 9.23 -12.32 6.20
N VAL A 46 10.46 -12.43 6.68
CA VAL A 46 11.53 -11.46 6.37
C VAL A 46 11.85 -11.45 4.87
N ILE A 47 11.96 -12.63 4.23
CA ILE A 47 12.16 -12.72 2.78
C ILE A 47 10.98 -12.12 2.03
N LEU A 48 9.73 -12.38 2.45
CA LEU A 48 8.54 -11.80 1.85
C LEU A 48 8.47 -10.28 2.03
N ILE A 49 8.85 -9.76 3.20
CA ILE A 49 8.92 -8.32 3.47
C ILE A 49 10.01 -7.70 2.60
N LEU A 50 11.21 -8.29 2.52
CA LEU A 50 12.31 -7.79 1.69
C LEU A 50 11.99 -7.87 0.19
N ALA A 51 11.37 -8.97 -0.25
CA ALA A 51 10.92 -9.15 -1.63
C ALA A 51 9.79 -8.17 -1.97
N GLY A 52 8.84 -7.97 -1.04
CA GLY A 52 7.78 -6.98 -1.14
C GLY A 52 8.34 -5.56 -1.19
N PHE A 53 9.32 -5.23 -0.35
CA PHE A 53 10.02 -3.94 -0.37
C PHE A 53 10.78 -3.74 -1.68
N ARG A 54 11.47 -4.76 -2.18
CA ARG A 54 12.11 -4.72 -3.51
C ARG A 54 11.09 -4.55 -4.63
N TYR A 55 9.95 -5.20 -4.53
CA TYR A 55 8.87 -5.09 -5.51
C TYR A 55 8.24 -3.69 -5.48
N TYR A 56 8.03 -3.11 -4.29
CA TYR A 56 7.58 -1.72 -4.10
C TYR A 56 8.57 -0.70 -4.67
N GLN A 57 9.88 -0.96 -4.60
CA GLN A 57 10.90 -0.11 -5.22
C GLN A 57 10.92 -0.21 -6.76
N THR A 58 10.22 -1.18 -7.35
CA THR A 58 10.10 -1.29 -8.80
C THR A 58 9.00 -0.36 -9.32
N LYS A 59 9.23 0.33 -10.45
CA LYS A 59 8.25 1.25 -11.08
C LYS A 59 6.87 0.63 -11.28
N LYS A 60 6.81 -0.67 -11.60
CA LYS A 60 5.55 -1.43 -11.78
C LYS A 60 4.82 -1.69 -10.46
N GLY A 61 5.55 -2.05 -9.40
CA GLY A 61 4.98 -2.25 -8.06
C GLY A 61 4.42 -0.95 -7.50
N LYS A 62 5.20 0.14 -7.55
CA LYS A 62 4.74 1.46 -7.14
C LYS A 62 3.46 1.89 -7.88
N LYS A 63 3.39 1.67 -9.20
CA LYS A 63 2.18 2.00 -10.00
C LYS A 63 0.95 1.17 -9.58
N PHE A 64 1.13 -0.13 -9.31
CA PHE A 64 0.05 -1.00 -8.86
C PHE A 64 -0.47 -0.59 -7.49
N PHE A 65 0.44 -0.31 -6.54
CA PHE A 65 0.07 0.15 -5.21
C PHE A 65 -0.57 1.54 -5.25
N ASP A 66 0.01 2.52 -5.94
CA ASP A 66 -0.55 3.86 -6.07
C ASP A 66 -1.99 3.82 -6.61
N LYS A 67 -2.26 3.00 -7.64
CA LYS A 67 -3.62 2.84 -8.19
C LYS A 67 -4.56 2.11 -7.24
N THR A 68 -4.09 1.08 -6.56
CA THR A 68 -4.90 0.26 -5.64
C THR A 68 -5.28 1.05 -4.39
N PHE A 69 -4.34 1.79 -3.80
CA PHE A 69 -4.59 2.61 -2.62
C PHE A 69 -5.61 3.72 -2.87
N LEU A 70 -5.60 4.33 -4.07
CA LEU A 70 -6.60 5.34 -4.46
C LEU A 70 -8.03 4.78 -4.58
N LYS A 71 -8.18 3.45 -4.75
CA LYS A 71 -9.49 2.77 -4.86
C LYS A 71 -10.02 2.23 -3.54
N LEU A 72 -9.24 2.27 -2.47
CA LEU A 72 -9.68 1.77 -1.16
C LEU A 72 -10.79 2.67 -0.59
N PRO A 73 -11.90 2.11 -0.06
CA PRO A 73 -13.07 2.89 0.34
C PRO A 73 -12.80 3.87 1.49
N VAL A 74 -11.89 3.52 2.41
CA VAL A 74 -11.59 4.36 3.60
C VAL A 74 -10.39 5.27 3.34
N ILE A 75 -9.32 4.74 2.76
CA ILE A 75 -8.04 5.47 2.59
C ILE A 75 -8.00 6.26 1.27
N GLY A 76 -8.69 5.78 0.24
CA GLY A 76 -8.69 6.37 -1.10
C GLY A 76 -9.14 7.82 -1.13
N PRO A 77 -10.32 8.19 -0.59
CA PRO A 77 -10.80 9.57 -0.56
C PRO A 77 -9.81 10.53 0.14
N PHE A 78 -9.23 10.09 1.26
CA PHE A 78 -8.25 10.87 2.02
C PHE A 78 -6.97 11.12 1.21
N LEU A 79 -6.41 10.07 0.59
CA LEU A 79 -5.23 10.21 -0.28
C LEU A 79 -5.52 11.09 -1.50
N LYS A 80 -6.72 11.01 -2.07
CA LYS A 80 -7.13 11.86 -3.18
C LYS A 80 -7.16 13.34 -2.78
N MET A 81 -7.71 13.66 -1.61
CA MET A 81 -7.71 15.03 -1.08
C MET A 81 -6.29 15.57 -0.85
N ILE A 82 -5.40 14.77 -0.26
CA ILE A 82 -4.00 15.19 -0.03
C ILE A 82 -3.29 15.50 -1.34
N ASN A 83 -3.40 14.60 -2.33
CA ASN A 83 -2.73 14.80 -3.61
C ASN A 83 -3.36 15.94 -4.42
N LEU A 84 -4.68 16.13 -4.33
CA LEU A 84 -5.38 17.26 -4.93
C LEU A 84 -4.91 18.60 -4.31
N ALA A 85 -4.83 18.68 -2.99
CA ALA A 85 -4.36 19.87 -2.29
C ALA A 85 -2.92 20.23 -2.69
N ARG A 86 -2.02 19.24 -2.69
CA ARG A 86 -0.62 19.43 -3.14
C ARG A 86 -0.53 19.84 -4.60
N PHE A 87 -1.35 19.24 -5.46
CA PHE A 87 -1.42 19.63 -6.88
C PHE A 87 -1.83 21.10 -7.00
N ALA A 88 -2.92 21.51 -6.34
CA ALA A 88 -3.43 22.88 -6.40
C ALA A 88 -2.45 23.91 -5.82
N GLU A 89 -1.85 23.61 -4.67
CA GLU A 89 -0.88 24.49 -3.99
C GLU A 89 0.38 24.69 -4.84
N ASN A 90 0.98 23.61 -5.34
CA ASN A 90 2.17 23.68 -6.19
C ASN A 90 1.86 24.42 -7.50
N LEU A 91 0.72 24.11 -8.13
CA LEU A 91 0.31 24.76 -9.37
C LEU A 91 0.06 26.26 -9.16
N SER A 92 -0.67 26.62 -8.10
CA SER A 92 -0.94 28.01 -7.73
C SER A 92 0.34 28.80 -7.50
N THR A 93 1.30 28.21 -6.77
CA THR A 93 2.60 28.83 -6.49
C THR A 93 3.37 29.14 -7.77
N LEU A 94 3.46 28.18 -8.68
CA LEU A 94 4.21 28.35 -9.94
C LEU A 94 3.53 29.35 -10.88
N ILE A 95 2.21 29.29 -11.02
CA ILE A 95 1.45 30.25 -11.85
C ILE A 95 1.56 31.66 -11.27
N SER A 96 1.45 31.82 -9.96
CA SER A 96 1.61 33.12 -9.28
C SER A 96 3.02 33.68 -9.45
N GLY A 97 4.03 32.80 -9.56
CA GLY A 97 5.40 33.16 -9.93
C GLY A 97 5.60 33.49 -11.41
N GLY A 98 4.53 33.50 -12.23
CA GLY A 98 4.57 33.87 -13.64
C GLY A 98 4.95 32.74 -14.60
N LEU A 99 5.05 31.48 -14.14
CA LEU A 99 5.31 30.37 -15.05
C LEU A 99 4.10 30.13 -15.98
N PRO A 100 4.33 29.94 -17.28
CA PRO A 100 3.29 29.48 -18.20
C PRO A 100 2.69 28.16 -17.71
N ILE A 101 1.37 28.02 -17.85
CA ILE A 101 0.61 26.88 -17.31
C ILE A 101 1.15 25.51 -17.73
N ALA A 102 1.61 25.37 -18.99
CA ALA A 102 2.17 24.13 -19.49
C ALA A 102 3.52 23.78 -18.81
N SER A 103 4.33 24.79 -18.49
CA SER A 103 5.58 24.61 -17.74
C SER A 103 5.30 24.33 -16.27
N ALA A 104 4.30 24.99 -15.68
CA ALA A 104 3.87 24.70 -14.32
C ALA A 104 3.39 23.25 -14.17
N LEU A 105 2.55 22.76 -15.10
CA LEU A 105 2.10 21.35 -15.11
C LEU A 105 3.26 20.36 -15.28
N GLN A 106 4.28 20.68 -16.08
CA GLN A 106 5.50 19.87 -16.18
C GLN A 106 6.15 19.70 -14.80
N THR A 107 6.43 20.81 -14.13
CA THR A 107 7.10 20.83 -12.83
C THR A 107 6.26 20.14 -11.76
N VAL A 108 4.95 20.39 -11.70
CA VAL A 108 4.05 19.71 -10.74
C VAL A 108 4.02 18.19 -10.97
N GLY A 109 4.02 17.75 -12.23
CA GLY A 109 4.08 16.32 -12.57
C GLY A 109 5.41 15.64 -12.17
N GLU A 110 6.50 16.40 -12.10
CA GLU A 110 7.78 15.90 -11.61
C GLU A 110 7.83 15.82 -10.08
N ILE A 111 7.23 16.78 -9.40
CA ILE A 111 7.19 16.87 -7.93
C ILE A 111 6.21 15.87 -7.32
N ILE A 112 5.09 15.58 -8.00
CA ILE A 112 4.05 14.72 -7.44
C ILE A 112 4.54 13.26 -7.29
N GLY A 113 4.44 12.74 -6.07
CA GLY A 113 4.99 11.43 -5.74
C GLY A 113 4.19 10.24 -6.29
N ASN A 114 2.88 10.42 -6.51
CA ASN A 114 1.96 9.37 -6.96
C ASN A 114 1.98 9.26 -8.50
N ILE A 115 2.24 8.04 -9.00
CA ILE A 115 2.40 7.78 -10.43
C ILE A 115 1.08 8.01 -11.20
N SER A 116 -0.06 7.65 -10.61
CA SER A 116 -1.36 7.85 -11.26
C SER A 116 -1.69 9.34 -11.46
N TYR A 117 -1.38 10.18 -10.47
CA TYR A 117 -1.47 11.64 -10.64
C TYR A 117 -0.50 12.17 -11.69
N LYS A 118 0.75 11.71 -11.65
CA LYS A 118 1.79 12.11 -12.60
C LYS A 118 1.39 11.86 -14.06
N GLU A 119 0.82 10.69 -14.34
CA GLU A 119 0.33 10.33 -15.68
C GLU A 119 -0.76 11.29 -16.16
N VAL A 120 -1.77 11.56 -15.33
CA VAL A 120 -2.87 12.49 -15.66
C VAL A 120 -2.37 13.94 -15.83
N ILE A 121 -1.43 14.39 -15.00
CA ILE A 121 -0.87 15.75 -15.08
C ILE A 121 -0.04 15.93 -16.36
N PHE A 122 0.74 14.94 -16.77
CA PHE A 122 1.46 15.01 -18.04
C PHE A 122 0.53 14.95 -19.25
N GLU A 123 -0.55 14.18 -19.17
CA GLU A 123 -1.61 14.24 -20.19
C GLU A 123 -2.22 15.64 -20.24
N ALA A 124 -2.56 16.24 -19.09
CA ALA A 124 -3.09 17.60 -19.01
C ALA A 124 -2.12 18.62 -19.62
N ARG A 125 -0.81 18.53 -19.33
CA ARG A 125 0.23 19.35 -19.97
C ARG A 125 0.15 19.30 -21.49
N ASP A 126 0.10 18.10 -22.06
CA ASP A 126 0.12 17.91 -23.53
C ASP A 126 -1.16 18.37 -24.20
N LYS A 127 -2.29 18.23 -23.50
CA LYS A 127 -3.61 18.65 -23.95
C LYS A 127 -3.78 20.17 -23.89
N VAL A 128 -3.29 20.81 -22.83
CA VAL A 128 -3.28 22.27 -22.69
C VAL A 128 -2.41 22.94 -23.73
N ARG A 129 -1.26 22.34 -24.08
CA ARG A 129 -0.43 22.81 -25.20
C ARG A 129 -1.17 22.80 -26.55
N LYS A 130 -2.21 21.97 -26.68
CA LYS A 130 -3.08 21.89 -27.87
C LYS A 130 -4.33 22.77 -27.74
N GLY A 131 -4.49 23.51 -26.65
CA GLY A 131 -5.65 24.39 -26.40
C GLY A 131 -6.84 23.71 -25.71
N GLU A 132 -6.72 22.45 -25.27
CA GLU A 132 -7.79 21.83 -24.46
C GLU A 132 -7.79 22.42 -23.03
N PRO A 133 -8.97 22.73 -22.44
CA PRO A 133 -9.05 23.19 -21.06
C PRO A 133 -8.54 22.15 -20.05
N ILE A 134 -7.79 22.57 -19.03
CA ILE A 134 -7.27 21.68 -17.97
C ILE A 134 -8.40 20.88 -17.31
N SER A 135 -9.50 21.55 -16.97
CA SER A 135 -10.67 20.95 -16.32
C SER A 135 -11.21 19.76 -17.09
N SER A 136 -11.20 19.81 -18.42
CA SER A 136 -11.68 18.72 -19.28
C SER A 136 -10.83 17.46 -19.16
N VAL A 137 -9.52 17.60 -18.97
CA VAL A 137 -8.59 16.46 -18.84
C VAL A 137 -8.69 15.86 -17.44
N LEU A 138 -8.73 16.71 -16.40
CA LEU A 138 -8.86 16.25 -15.02
C LEU A 138 -10.21 15.55 -14.79
N ALA A 139 -11.30 16.06 -15.37
CA ALA A 139 -12.63 15.46 -15.26
C ALA A 139 -12.73 14.06 -15.89
N ARG A 140 -11.89 13.73 -16.87
CA ARG A 140 -11.82 12.37 -17.46
C ARG A 140 -11.19 11.35 -16.53
N ALA A 141 -10.58 11.77 -15.42
CA ALA A 141 -9.87 10.90 -14.48
C ALA A 141 -10.45 10.97 -13.04
N PRO A 142 -11.74 10.66 -12.81
CA PRO A 142 -12.38 10.72 -11.48
C PRO A 142 -11.79 9.73 -10.46
N GLU A 143 -11.14 8.67 -10.94
CA GLU A 143 -10.41 7.73 -10.10
C GLU A 143 -9.19 8.36 -9.41
N VAL A 144 -8.63 9.42 -10.00
CA VAL A 144 -7.43 10.11 -9.52
C VAL A 144 -7.81 11.48 -8.97
N PHE A 145 -8.41 12.33 -9.79
CA PHE A 145 -8.90 13.64 -9.37
C PHE A 145 -10.37 13.51 -8.96
N PRO A 146 -10.70 13.60 -7.66
CA PRO A 146 -12.09 13.55 -7.24
C PRO A 146 -12.86 14.73 -7.85
N PRO A 147 -14.13 14.56 -8.21
CA PRO A 147 -14.95 15.66 -8.68
C PRO A 147 -15.10 16.67 -7.55
N VAL A 148 -14.48 17.84 -7.70
CA VAL A 148 -14.51 18.91 -6.70
C VAL A 148 -15.61 19.95 -6.99
N PHE A 149 -16.39 19.76 -8.05
CA PHE A 149 -17.50 20.60 -8.47
C PHE A 149 -18.57 19.76 -9.15
#